data_AF-A0A3C1TB32-F1
#
_entry.id   AF-A0A3C1TB32-F1
#
_cell.length_a   1.000
_cell.length_b   1.000
_cell.length_c   1.000
_cell.angle_alpha   90.00
_cell.angle_beta   90.00
_cell.angle_gamma   90.00
#
_symmetry.space_group_name_H-M   'P 1'
#
loop_
_entity.id
_entity.type
_entity.pdbx_description
1 polymer ?
#
loop_
_entity_poly.entity_id
_entity_poly.type
_entity_poly.pdbx_seq_one_letter_code
_entity_poly.pdbx_strand_id
1 'polypeptide(L)'
;MTNDFNTAWRKTASTIYQKPNDSKIFGSAEVDITELEQYIQQQRKAGVKITLTHFFLLATARALRDEVPEFNTYVKRGTIVPFPSIDATVSVLMANGEMGSVKMQHIDKHTLATLAEALRQAIQTAQKGDDKSKKQKETLARIPWPFRDYVYRLIRYLTVRLGWTIPSLGLSANNFGAFFLSNIGSIGLDMGYPALFPSANVSFVLILGG
;
A
#
# COMPACT_ATOMS: atom_id res chain seq x y z
N MET A 1 -27.77 20.34 -7.93
CA MET A 1 -26.75 19.36 -8.35
C MET A 1 -27.29 17.98 -8.04
N THR A 2 -27.53 17.14 -9.03
CA THR A 2 -27.90 15.73 -8.83
C THR A 2 -26.68 15.03 -8.24
N ASN A 3 -26.76 14.62 -6.98
CA ASN A 3 -25.68 13.87 -6.34
C ASN A 3 -25.63 12.47 -6.97
N ASP A 4 -24.73 12.26 -7.94
CA ASP A 4 -24.44 10.92 -8.45
C ASP A 4 -23.62 10.15 -7.41
N PHE A 5 -24.32 9.34 -6.62
CA PHE A 5 -23.71 8.48 -5.61
C PHE A 5 -22.98 7.27 -6.21
N ASN A 6 -23.06 7.04 -7.52
CA ASN A 6 -22.52 5.87 -8.20
C ASN A 6 -21.18 6.17 -8.92
N THR A 7 -20.26 6.81 -8.21
CA THR A 7 -18.90 7.06 -8.73
C THR A 7 -18.20 5.77 -9.16
N ALA A 8 -17.26 5.87 -10.11
CA ALA A 8 -16.49 4.73 -10.59
C ALA A 8 -15.80 3.97 -9.45
N TRP A 9 -15.29 4.69 -8.45
CA TRP A 9 -14.71 4.09 -7.25
C TRP A 9 -15.76 3.36 -6.42
N ARG A 10 -16.92 3.96 -6.12
CA ARG A 10 -17.98 3.31 -5.31
C ARG A 10 -18.49 2.03 -5.96
N LYS A 11 -18.70 2.05 -7.28
CA LYS A 11 -19.04 0.87 -8.09
C LYS A 11 -17.98 -0.23 -7.99
N THR A 12 -16.71 0.15 -8.06
CA THR A 12 -15.59 -0.79 -7.99
C THR A 12 -15.43 -1.35 -6.57
N ALA A 13 -15.43 -0.48 -5.56
CA ALA A 13 -15.28 -0.81 -4.15
C ALA A 13 -16.38 -1.77 -3.67
N SER A 14 -17.64 -1.55 -4.05
CA SER A 14 -18.75 -2.45 -3.69
C SER A 14 -18.66 -3.84 -4.32
N THR A 15 -17.80 -4.01 -5.33
CA THR A 15 -17.54 -5.33 -5.95
C THR A 15 -16.32 -6.01 -5.32
N ILE A 16 -15.29 -5.23 -4.97
CA ILE A 16 -14.03 -5.72 -4.41
C ILE A 16 -14.21 -6.09 -2.92
N TYR A 17 -14.86 -5.22 -2.14
CA TYR A 17 -15.09 -5.43 -0.72
C TYR A 17 -16.36 -6.25 -0.52
N GLN A 18 -16.18 -7.52 -0.16
CA GLN A 18 -17.24 -8.45 0.17
C GLN A 18 -17.19 -8.77 1.67
N LYS A 19 -18.09 -9.64 2.14
CA LYS A 19 -18.02 -10.17 3.50
C LYS A 19 -16.61 -10.74 3.76
N PRO A 20 -15.99 -10.45 4.92
CA PRO A 20 -14.66 -10.94 5.24
C PRO A 20 -14.63 -12.47 5.13
N ASN A 21 -13.64 -12.98 4.40
CA ASN A 21 -13.44 -14.41 4.20
C ASN A 21 -12.09 -14.90 4.76
N ASP A 22 -11.34 -14.00 5.37
CA ASP A 22 -10.06 -14.22 6.02
C ASP A 22 -10.13 -13.78 7.49
N SER A 23 -9.40 -14.48 8.35
CA SER A 23 -9.23 -14.06 9.74
C SER A 23 -8.23 -12.92 9.78
N LYS A 24 -8.63 -11.77 10.34
CA LYS A 24 -7.78 -10.59 10.49
C LYS A 24 -7.47 -10.37 11.96
N ILE A 25 -6.21 -10.11 12.27
CA ILE A 25 -5.75 -9.73 13.60
C ILE A 25 -5.38 -8.25 13.52
N PHE A 26 -5.90 -7.48 14.48
CA PHE A 26 -5.58 -6.08 14.63
C PHE A 26 -4.83 -5.89 15.95
N GLY A 27 -3.80 -5.05 15.92
CA GLY A 27 -3.03 -4.70 17.10
C GLY A 27 -2.61 -3.24 17.01
N SER A 28 -2.43 -2.61 18.16
CA SER A 28 -1.91 -1.26 18.30
C SER A 28 -0.79 -1.27 19.33
N ALA A 29 0.21 -0.44 19.12
CA ALA A 29 1.30 -0.23 20.06
C ALA A 29 1.63 1.27 20.07
N GLU A 30 1.89 1.79 21.27
CA GLU A 30 2.37 3.14 21.47
C GLU A 30 3.89 3.09 21.65
N VAL A 31 4.60 3.99 20.99
CA VAL A 31 6.06 4.07 21.01
C VAL A 31 6.44 5.51 21.29
N ASP A 32 7.28 5.73 22.31
CA ASP A 32 7.86 7.04 22.56
C ASP A 32 8.86 7.38 21.44
N ILE A 33 8.56 8.43 20.68
CA ILE A 33 9.37 8.91 19.56
C ILE A 33 10.11 10.21 19.89
N THR A 34 10.17 10.65 21.15
CA THR A 34 10.75 11.95 21.54
C THR A 34 12.16 12.16 20.99
N GLU A 35 13.04 11.17 21.15
CA GLU A 35 14.42 11.23 20.63
C GLU A 35 14.46 11.16 19.10
N LEU A 36 13.57 10.36 18.50
CA LEU A 36 13.46 10.22 17.05
C LEU A 36 13.00 11.54 16.41
N GLU A 37 12.06 12.25 17.01
CA GLU A 37 11.62 13.56 16.55
C GLU A 37 12.75 14.58 16.61
N GLN A 38 13.51 14.61 17.71
CA GLN A 38 14.69 15.46 17.83
C GLN A 38 15.72 15.16 16.74
N TYR A 39 16.02 13.88 16.50
CA TYR A 39 16.90 13.44 15.43
C TYR A 39 16.40 13.90 14.05
N ILE A 40 15.11 13.70 13.75
CA ILE A 40 14.50 14.13 12.48
C ILE A 40 14.59 15.65 12.31
N GLN A 41 14.34 16.42 13.37
CA GLN A 41 14.47 17.87 13.34
C GLN A 41 15.91 18.32 13.07
N GLN A 42 16.90 17.67 13.69
CA GLN A 42 18.33 17.95 13.45
C GLN A 42 18.72 17.65 12.00
N GLN A 43 18.31 16.49 11.46
CA GLN A 43 18.58 16.12 10.08
C GLN A 43 17.92 17.07 9.07
N ARG A 44 16.70 17.55 9.37
CA ARG A 44 16.03 18.59 8.57
C ARG A 44 16.79 19.90 8.57
N LYS A 45 17.34 20.33 9.72
CA LYS A 45 18.20 21.52 9.82
C LYS A 45 19.51 21.36 9.02
N ALA A 46 20.04 20.14 8.96
CA ALA A 46 21.19 19.79 8.12
C ALA A 46 20.87 19.67 6.61
N GLY A 47 19.62 19.92 6.20
CA GLY A 47 19.17 19.92 4.80
C GLY A 47 18.58 18.60 4.32
N VAL A 48 18.60 17.54 5.14
CA VAL A 48 18.04 16.22 4.77
C VAL A 48 16.55 16.19 5.07
N LYS A 49 15.70 16.14 4.04
CA LYS A 49 14.24 16.20 4.16
C LYS A 49 13.61 14.85 4.53
N ILE A 50 13.90 14.37 5.74
CA ILE A 50 13.33 13.12 6.28
C ILE A 50 12.05 13.35 7.10
N THR A 51 11.24 12.30 7.24
CA THR A 51 9.99 12.28 8.01
C THR A 51 9.86 10.96 8.76
N LEU A 52 8.93 10.87 9.71
CA LEU A 52 8.62 9.63 10.44
C LEU A 52 8.27 8.50 9.48
N THR A 53 7.51 8.78 8.41
CA THR A 53 7.19 7.78 7.38
C THR A 53 8.45 7.16 6.77
N HIS A 54 9.48 7.95 6.48
CA HIS A 54 10.73 7.42 5.93
C HIS A 54 11.45 6.51 6.92
N PHE A 55 11.48 6.92 8.19
CA PHE A 55 12.10 6.14 9.26
C PHE A 55 11.39 4.80 9.45
N PHE A 56 10.07 4.82 9.69
CA PHE A 56 9.29 3.60 9.92
C PHE A 56 9.24 2.69 8.69
N LEU A 57 9.23 3.24 7.48
CA LEU A 57 9.34 2.44 6.26
C LEU A 57 10.64 1.63 6.24
N LEU A 58 11.77 2.28 6.54
CA LEU A 58 13.08 1.62 6.56
C LEU A 58 13.23 0.66 7.73
N ALA A 59 12.79 1.07 8.93
CA ALA A 59 12.86 0.25 10.13
C ALA A 59 12.02 -1.02 9.97
N THR A 60 10.81 -0.92 9.43
CA THR A 60 9.94 -2.07 9.16
C THR A 60 10.57 -3.01 8.14
N ALA A 61 11.13 -2.47 7.06
CA ALA A 61 11.79 -3.30 6.06
C ALA A 61 13.01 -4.05 6.61
N ARG A 62 13.79 -3.43 7.51
CA ARG A 62 14.92 -4.08 8.19
C ARG A 62 14.46 -5.10 9.22
N ALA A 63 13.43 -4.80 10.00
CA ALA A 63 12.82 -5.76 10.92
C ALA A 63 12.31 -7.02 10.18
N LEU A 64 11.69 -6.85 9.02
CA LEU A 64 11.31 -7.98 8.16
C LEU A 64 12.48 -8.78 7.61
N ARG A 65 13.66 -8.17 7.45
CA ARG A 65 14.86 -8.88 6.99
C ARG A 65 15.52 -9.65 8.12
N ASP A 66 15.67 -9.00 9.27
CA ASP A 66 16.60 -9.40 10.32
C ASP A 66 15.90 -10.09 11.50
N GLU A 67 14.66 -9.69 11.85
CA GLU A 67 13.97 -10.13 13.07
C GLU A 67 12.78 -11.07 12.79
N VAL A 68 12.00 -10.80 11.73
CA VAL A 68 10.76 -11.52 11.41
C VAL A 68 10.64 -11.86 9.91
N PRO A 69 11.59 -12.62 9.32
CA PRO A 69 11.59 -12.99 7.91
C PRO A 69 10.34 -13.79 7.47
N GLU A 70 9.64 -14.44 8.40
CA GLU A 70 8.40 -15.17 8.16
C GLU A 70 7.28 -14.26 7.66
N PHE A 71 7.30 -12.98 8.05
CA PHE A 71 6.35 -11.97 7.58
C PHE A 71 6.67 -11.50 6.16
N ASN A 72 7.83 -11.84 5.58
CA ASN A 72 8.14 -11.56 4.18
C ASN A 72 7.69 -12.71 3.24
N THR A 73 6.49 -13.24 3.46
CA THR A 73 5.93 -14.36 2.70
C THR A 73 4.48 -14.11 2.29
N TYR A 74 3.99 -14.85 1.29
CA TYR A 74 2.59 -14.84 0.88
C TYR A 74 2.14 -16.23 0.46
N VAL A 75 0.81 -16.43 0.48
CA VAL A 75 0.22 -17.72 0.08
C VAL A 75 -0.01 -17.73 -1.44
N LYS A 76 0.60 -18.70 -2.12
CA LYS A 76 0.41 -18.97 -3.55
C LYS A 76 0.06 -20.44 -3.74
N ARG A 77 -1.09 -20.73 -4.36
CA ARG A 77 -1.55 -22.10 -4.66
C ARG A 77 -1.51 -23.06 -3.45
N GLY A 78 -1.82 -22.56 -2.25
CA GLY A 78 -1.79 -23.35 -1.01
C GLY A 78 -0.39 -23.57 -0.42
N THR A 79 0.64 -22.94 -0.98
CA THR A 79 2.01 -22.97 -0.46
C THR A 79 2.43 -21.58 0.01
N ILE A 80 3.28 -21.52 1.05
CA ILE A 80 3.88 -20.28 1.53
C ILE A 80 5.13 -20.01 0.70
N VAL A 81 5.20 -18.84 0.08
CA VAL A 81 6.30 -18.44 -0.81
C VAL A 81 6.89 -17.11 -0.31
N PRO A 82 8.22 -16.99 -0.20
CA PRO A 82 8.84 -15.72 0.16
C PRO A 82 8.70 -14.69 -0.96
N PHE A 83 8.62 -13.40 -0.60
CA PHE A 83 8.81 -12.34 -1.59
C PHE A 83 10.29 -12.29 -2.02
N PRO A 84 10.57 -12.00 -3.30
CA PRO A 84 11.94 -11.93 -3.81
C PRO A 84 12.74 -10.74 -3.25
N SER A 85 12.04 -9.73 -2.74
CA SER A 85 12.60 -8.50 -2.16
C SER A 85 11.63 -7.91 -1.15
N ILE A 86 12.16 -7.09 -0.23
CA ILE A 86 11.35 -6.35 0.73
C ILE A 86 10.87 -5.05 0.07
N ASP A 87 9.77 -5.19 -0.66
CA ASP A 87 9.04 -4.11 -1.27
C ASP A 87 7.88 -3.69 -0.36
N ALA A 88 7.42 -2.44 -0.44
CA ALA A 88 6.24 -1.99 0.28
C ALA A 88 5.47 -0.95 -0.52
N THR A 89 4.18 -0.81 -0.20
CA THR A 89 3.35 0.26 -0.74
C THR A 89 3.11 1.32 0.32
N VAL A 90 3.45 2.57 0.01
CA VAL A 90 3.23 3.72 0.88
C VAL A 90 1.98 4.46 0.42
N SER A 91 1.01 4.61 1.32
CA SER A 91 -0.17 5.46 1.08
C SER A 91 0.20 6.92 1.23
N VAL A 92 -0.16 7.72 0.23
CA VAL A 92 0.17 9.15 0.17
C VAL A 92 -1.07 9.94 -0.25
N LEU A 93 -1.28 11.08 0.39
CA LEU A 93 -2.38 11.97 0.05
C LEU A 93 -2.04 12.69 -1.27
N MET A 94 -2.88 12.54 -2.27
CA MET A 94 -2.74 13.21 -3.56
C MET A 94 -3.36 14.61 -3.53
N ALA A 95 -2.95 15.48 -4.44
CA ALA A 95 -3.39 16.88 -4.50
C ALA A 95 -4.92 17.05 -4.67
N ASN A 96 -5.61 16.03 -5.20
CA ASN A 96 -7.06 16.00 -5.35
C ASN A 96 -7.81 15.53 -4.08
N GLY A 97 -7.11 15.35 -2.96
CA GLY A 97 -7.67 14.86 -1.70
C GLY A 97 -7.93 13.35 -1.67
N GLU A 98 -7.63 12.63 -2.75
CA GLU A 98 -7.72 11.16 -2.77
C GLU A 98 -6.44 10.53 -2.21
N MET A 99 -6.60 9.37 -1.59
CA MET A 99 -5.47 8.57 -1.13
C MET A 99 -4.89 7.77 -2.30
N GLY A 100 -3.67 8.10 -2.70
CA GLY A 100 -2.90 7.34 -3.67
C GLY A 100 -1.91 6.40 -2.99
N SER A 101 -1.25 5.60 -3.81
CA SER A 101 -0.32 4.56 -3.34
C SER A 101 0.93 4.56 -4.20
N VAL A 102 2.10 4.49 -3.56
CA VAL A 102 3.41 4.47 -4.23
C VAL A 102 4.14 3.20 -3.83
N LYS A 103 4.56 2.40 -4.81
CA LYS A 103 5.36 1.19 -4.56
C LYS A 103 6.84 1.55 -4.45
N MET A 104 7.48 1.11 -3.37
CA MET A 104 8.92 1.19 -3.15
C MET A 104 9.53 -0.21 -3.20
N GLN A 105 10.70 -0.33 -3.84
CA GLN A 105 11.39 -1.61 -4.02
C GLN A 105 12.71 -1.65 -3.24
N HIS A 106 13.09 -2.84 -2.79
CA HIS A 106 14.36 -3.09 -2.09
C HIS A 106 14.62 -2.13 -0.92
N ILE A 107 13.60 -1.87 -0.11
CA ILE A 107 13.62 -0.83 0.94
C ILE A 107 14.75 -1.08 1.94
N ASP A 108 15.00 -2.36 2.26
CA ASP A 108 16.00 -2.84 3.20
C ASP A 108 17.45 -2.47 2.83
N LYS A 109 17.70 -2.22 1.53
CA LYS A 109 19.02 -1.85 0.99
C LYS A 109 19.29 -0.34 0.99
N HIS A 110 18.28 0.48 1.30
CA HIS A 110 18.46 1.93 1.30
C HIS A 110 19.04 2.44 2.63
N THR A 111 19.69 3.59 2.54
CA THR A 111 19.91 4.47 3.69
C THR A 111 18.70 5.37 3.89
N LEU A 112 18.58 6.01 5.05
CA LEU A 112 17.46 6.91 5.32
C LEU A 112 17.40 8.10 4.34
N ALA A 113 18.57 8.65 3.97
CA ALA A 113 18.67 9.76 3.02
C ALA A 113 18.27 9.32 1.60
N THR A 114 18.84 8.21 1.11
CA THR A 114 18.52 7.70 -0.24
C THR A 114 17.06 7.27 -0.35
N LEU A 115 16.49 6.67 0.70
CA LEU A 115 15.08 6.30 0.75
C LEU A 115 14.17 7.53 0.68
N ALA A 116 14.54 8.62 1.37
CA ALA A 116 13.75 9.85 1.35
C ALA A 116 13.72 10.50 -0.03
N GLU A 117 14.86 10.52 -0.73
CA GLU A 117 14.91 11.00 -2.10
C GLU A 117 14.11 10.11 -3.06
N ALA A 118 14.28 8.79 -2.97
CA ALA A 118 13.58 7.83 -3.81
C ALA A 118 12.06 7.89 -3.61
N LEU A 119 11.58 7.93 -2.36
CA LEU A 119 10.14 8.05 -2.07
C LEU A 119 9.59 9.37 -2.58
N ARG A 120 10.32 10.48 -2.40
CA ARG A 120 9.89 11.79 -2.90
C ARG A 120 9.77 11.80 -4.43
N GLN A 121 10.73 11.23 -5.15
CA GLN A 121 10.66 11.10 -6.61
C GLN A 121 9.48 10.23 -7.06
N ALA A 122 9.24 9.14 -6.34
CA ALA A 122 8.13 8.22 -6.64
C ALA A 122 6.76 8.90 -6.39
N ILE A 123 6.63 9.70 -5.33
CA ILE A 123 5.43 10.53 -5.07
C ILE A 123 5.21 11.56 -6.18
N GLN A 124 6.27 12.28 -6.59
CA GLN A 124 6.17 13.26 -7.67
C GLN A 124 5.72 12.64 -8.99
N THR A 125 6.23 11.44 -9.30
CA THR A 125 5.81 10.67 -10.48
C THR A 125 4.34 10.26 -10.36
N ALA A 126 3.92 9.76 -9.20
CA ALA A 126 2.52 9.36 -8.97
C ALA A 126 1.54 10.54 -9.04
N GLN A 127 1.95 11.73 -8.55
CA GLN A 127 1.15 12.95 -8.63
C GLN A 127 1.03 13.50 -10.06
N LYS A 128 2.07 13.33 -10.90
CA LYS A 128 2.07 13.78 -12.31
C LYS A 128 1.17 12.94 -13.22
N GLY A 129 0.61 11.84 -12.72
CA GLY A 129 -0.47 11.10 -13.36
C GLY A 129 0.00 9.82 -14.03
N ASP A 130 -0.38 8.69 -13.42
CA ASP A 130 -0.48 7.43 -14.16
C ASP A 130 -1.88 7.33 -14.79
N ASP A 131 -2.03 7.94 -15.97
CA ASP A 131 -3.25 7.92 -16.78
C ASP A 131 -3.73 6.50 -17.11
N LYS A 132 -2.82 5.51 -17.11
CA LYS A 132 -3.15 4.11 -17.39
C LYS A 132 -3.99 3.48 -16.28
N SER A 133 -3.60 3.68 -15.03
CA SER A 133 -4.33 3.14 -13.87
C SER A 133 -5.73 3.74 -13.74
N LYS A 134 -5.93 5.02 -14.06
CA LYS A 134 -7.26 5.66 -14.08
C LYS A 134 -8.16 5.13 -15.21
N LYS A 135 -7.64 5.07 -16.45
CA LYS A 135 -8.37 4.53 -17.61
C LYS A 135 -8.79 3.06 -17.42
N GLN A 136 -7.95 2.25 -16.78
CA GLN A 136 -8.26 0.85 -16.48
C GLN A 136 -9.37 0.70 -15.43
N LYS A 137 -9.32 1.50 -14.34
CA LYS A 137 -10.39 1.54 -13.34
C LYS A 137 -11.73 1.94 -13.96
N GLU A 138 -11.73 2.92 -14.86
CA GLU A 138 -12.93 3.34 -15.59
C GLU A 138 -13.44 2.26 -16.54
N THR A 139 -12.54 1.55 -17.23
CA THR A 139 -12.91 0.46 -18.15
C THR A 139 -13.55 -0.71 -17.40
N LEU A 140 -13.00 -1.10 -16.25
CA LEU A 140 -13.58 -2.15 -15.40
C LEU A 140 -14.90 -1.70 -14.75
N ALA A 141 -15.05 -0.41 -14.44
CA ALA A 141 -16.28 0.14 -13.87
C ALA A 141 -17.44 0.23 -14.88
N ARG A 142 -17.14 0.28 -16.19
CA ARG A 142 -18.13 0.25 -17.28
C ARG A 142 -18.80 -1.12 -17.47
N ILE A 143 -18.21 -2.20 -16.94
CA ILE A 143 -18.79 -3.53 -17.02
C ILE A 143 -20.10 -3.56 -16.20
N PRO A 144 -21.25 -3.93 -16.79
CA PRO A 144 -22.51 -4.03 -16.08
C PRO A 144 -22.48 -5.09 -14.97
N TRP A 145 -23.28 -4.87 -13.92
CA TRP A 145 -23.60 -5.93 -12.97
C TRP A 145 -24.57 -6.93 -13.64
N PRO A 146 -24.41 -8.26 -13.49
CA PRO A 146 -23.53 -8.98 -12.56
C PRO A 146 -22.17 -9.41 -13.14
N PHE A 147 -21.91 -9.23 -14.44
CA PHE A 147 -20.67 -9.69 -15.10
C PHE A 147 -19.41 -9.12 -14.47
N ARG A 148 -19.49 -7.88 -13.96
CA ARG A 148 -18.39 -7.24 -13.24
C ARG A 148 -17.90 -8.09 -12.06
N ASP A 149 -18.79 -8.70 -11.28
CA ASP A 149 -18.41 -9.54 -10.13
C ASP A 149 -17.63 -10.77 -10.59
N TYR A 150 -18.10 -11.45 -11.65
CA TYR A 150 -17.39 -12.60 -12.23
C TYR A 150 -16.00 -12.22 -12.74
N VAL A 151 -15.88 -11.08 -13.43
CA VAL A 151 -14.59 -10.59 -13.93
C VAL A 151 -13.62 -10.31 -12.78
N TYR A 152 -14.05 -9.62 -11.72
CA TYR A 152 -13.19 -9.37 -10.56
C TYR A 152 -12.81 -10.65 -9.81
N ARG A 153 -13.73 -11.61 -9.67
CA ARG A 153 -13.43 -12.92 -9.08
C ARG A 153 -12.41 -13.70 -9.89
N LEU A 154 -12.54 -13.69 -11.22
CA LEU A 154 -11.60 -14.33 -12.12
C LEU A 154 -10.23 -13.66 -12.02
N ILE A 155 -10.17 -12.33 -12.10
CA ILE A 155 -8.91 -11.58 -11.94
C ILE A 155 -8.27 -11.91 -10.60
N ARG A 156 -9.02 -11.87 -9.48
CA ARG A 156 -8.53 -12.22 -8.14
C ARG A 156 -8.00 -13.65 -8.10
N TYR A 157 -8.71 -14.61 -8.70
CA TYR A 157 -8.27 -16.00 -8.76
C TYR A 157 -6.96 -16.15 -9.54
N LEU A 158 -6.84 -15.48 -10.69
CA LEU A 158 -5.64 -15.53 -11.53
C LEU A 158 -4.44 -14.84 -10.86
N THR A 159 -4.62 -13.64 -10.30
CA THR A 159 -3.51 -12.85 -9.76
C THR A 159 -3.11 -13.28 -8.35
N VAL A 160 -4.08 -13.45 -7.45
CA VAL A 160 -3.81 -13.74 -6.03
C VAL A 160 -3.55 -15.22 -5.83
N ARG A 161 -4.47 -16.08 -6.29
CA ARG A 161 -4.44 -17.52 -5.98
C ARG A 161 -3.48 -18.30 -6.86
N LEU A 162 -3.49 -18.04 -8.17
CA LEU A 162 -2.58 -18.68 -9.12
C LEU A 162 -1.21 -18.00 -9.18
N GLY A 163 -1.12 -16.74 -8.75
CA GLY A 163 0.11 -15.94 -8.77
C GLY A 163 0.54 -15.55 -10.19
N TRP A 164 -0.41 -15.43 -11.13
CA TRP A 164 -0.12 -14.97 -12.49
C TRP A 164 -0.03 -13.44 -12.52
N THR A 165 1.01 -12.95 -13.18
CA THR A 165 1.15 -11.53 -13.48
C THR A 165 0.43 -11.24 -14.78
N ILE A 166 -0.47 -10.24 -14.78
CA ILE A 166 -1.13 -9.76 -16.01
C ILE A 166 -0.62 -8.33 -16.26
N PRO A 167 0.50 -8.17 -17.00
CA PRO A 167 1.10 -6.86 -17.24
C PRO A 167 0.15 -5.87 -17.93
N SER A 168 -0.74 -6.36 -18.79
CA SER A 168 -1.72 -5.54 -19.53
C SER A 168 -2.77 -4.88 -18.65
N LEU A 169 -3.02 -5.42 -17.44
CA LEU A 169 -3.95 -4.85 -16.46
C LEU A 169 -3.23 -4.09 -15.34
N GLY A 170 -1.89 -4.03 -15.36
CA GLY A 170 -1.11 -3.47 -14.25
C GLY A 170 -1.29 -4.23 -12.93
N LEU A 171 -1.81 -5.46 -12.98
CA LEU A 171 -2.10 -6.30 -11.82
C LEU A 171 -1.08 -7.44 -11.78
N SER A 172 -0.14 -7.34 -10.84
CA SER A 172 0.79 -8.42 -10.52
C SER A 172 0.50 -8.95 -9.12
N ALA A 173 0.75 -10.25 -8.89
CA ALA A 173 0.59 -10.86 -7.57
C ALA A 173 1.43 -10.15 -6.49
N ASN A 174 2.54 -9.52 -6.91
CA ASN A 174 3.51 -8.83 -6.04
C ASN A 174 3.48 -7.31 -6.24
N ASN A 175 2.40 -6.75 -6.79
CA ASN A 175 2.39 -5.33 -7.15
C ASN A 175 2.42 -4.40 -5.94
N PHE A 176 1.97 -4.92 -4.79
CA PHE A 176 1.86 -4.14 -3.56
C PHE A 176 3.05 -4.33 -2.59
N GLY A 177 3.93 -5.30 -2.85
CA GLY A 177 5.05 -5.63 -1.96
C GLY A 177 4.64 -6.51 -0.78
N ALA A 178 5.49 -6.59 0.24
CA ALA A 178 5.30 -7.40 1.44
C ALA A 178 4.34 -6.75 2.45
N PHE A 179 4.35 -5.42 2.58
CA PHE A 179 3.50 -4.68 3.51
C PHE A 179 3.02 -3.34 2.94
N PHE A 180 1.97 -2.78 3.55
CA PHE A 180 1.61 -1.37 3.34
C PHE A 180 2.02 -0.52 4.54
N LEU A 181 2.41 0.72 4.27
CA LEU A 181 2.60 1.76 5.26
C LEU A 181 1.66 2.92 4.93
N SER A 182 0.83 3.34 5.89
CA SER A 182 0.00 4.52 5.74
C SER A 182 0.15 5.43 6.95
N ASN A 183 0.32 6.73 6.69
CA ASN A 183 0.41 7.75 7.74
C ASN A 183 -0.91 8.52 7.80
N ILE A 184 -1.65 8.33 8.88
CA ILE A 184 -2.90 9.06 9.16
C ILE A 184 -2.68 10.15 10.23
N GLY A 185 -1.57 10.13 10.97
CA GLY A 185 -1.19 11.23 11.85
C GLY A 185 -1.08 12.57 11.12
N SER A 186 -0.66 12.57 9.85
CA SER A 186 -0.63 13.81 9.05
C SER A 186 -2.00 14.46 8.81
N ILE A 187 -3.10 13.73 9.03
CA ILE A 187 -4.47 14.24 8.93
C ILE A 187 -5.15 14.38 10.31
N GLY A 188 -4.38 14.25 11.41
CA GLY A 188 -4.87 14.41 12.77
C GLY A 188 -5.65 13.22 13.33
N LEU A 189 -5.31 12.00 12.89
CA LEU A 189 -5.88 10.76 13.44
C LEU A 189 -4.83 9.97 14.22
N ASP A 190 -5.20 9.51 15.41
CA ASP A 190 -4.29 8.82 16.33
C ASP A 190 -4.27 7.31 16.09
N MET A 191 -5.41 6.72 15.71
CA MET A 191 -5.52 5.27 15.48
C MET A 191 -6.46 4.98 14.31
N GLY A 192 -6.13 3.97 13.50
CA GLY A 192 -6.96 3.58 12.37
C GLY A 192 -6.74 2.14 11.93
N TYR A 193 -7.84 1.46 11.60
CA TYR A 193 -7.85 0.09 11.08
C TYR A 193 -8.38 0.09 9.64
N PRO A 194 -7.51 0.26 8.64
CA PRO A 194 -7.95 0.34 7.25
C PRO A 194 -8.48 -1.01 6.77
N ALA A 195 -9.42 -0.96 5.83
CA ALA A 195 -9.82 -2.15 5.11
C ALA A 195 -8.64 -2.68 4.29
N LEU A 196 -8.23 -3.93 4.57
CA LEU A 196 -7.21 -4.62 3.78
C LEU A 196 -7.74 -4.85 2.36
N PHE A 197 -6.94 -4.50 1.35
CA PHE A 197 -7.33 -4.71 -0.04
C PHE A 197 -7.41 -6.21 -0.35
N PRO A 198 -8.59 -6.81 -0.60
CA PRO A 198 -8.77 -8.27 -0.68
C PRO A 198 -8.00 -8.96 -1.82
N SER A 199 -7.50 -8.17 -2.76
CA SER A 199 -6.71 -8.60 -3.92
C SER A 199 -5.21 -8.28 -3.80
N ALA A 200 -4.75 -7.74 -2.68
CA ALA A 200 -3.32 -7.61 -2.39
C ALA A 200 -2.82 -8.83 -1.61
N ASN A 201 -1.76 -9.46 -2.11
CA ASN A 201 -0.95 -10.38 -1.31
C ASN A 201 0.01 -9.55 -0.48
N VAL A 202 -0.41 -9.17 0.73
CA VAL A 202 0.44 -8.48 1.71
C VAL A 202 0.32 -9.17 3.05
N SER A 203 1.39 -9.13 3.83
CA SER A 203 1.47 -9.79 5.12
C SER A 203 0.78 -8.98 6.21
N PHE A 204 0.94 -7.66 6.19
CA PHE A 204 0.30 -6.75 7.12
C PHE A 204 0.22 -5.33 6.56
N VAL A 205 -0.53 -4.48 7.28
CA VAL A 205 -0.65 -3.05 7.01
C VAL A 205 -0.29 -2.31 8.28
N LEU A 206 0.74 -1.48 8.20
CA LEU A 206 1.21 -0.64 9.28
C LEU A 206 0.60 0.76 9.14
N ILE A 207 -0.03 1.23 10.22
CA ILE A 207 -0.67 2.53 10.31
C ILE A 207 0.07 3.37 11.32
N LEU A 208 0.54 4.54 10.88
CA LEU A 208 1.15 5.53 11.75
C LEU A 208 0.09 6.55 12.17
N GLY A 209 -0.19 6.58 13.46
CA GLY A 209 -0.99 7.60 14.13
C GLY A 209 -0.21 8.87 14.44
N GLY A 210 -0.93 9.92 14.81
CA GLY A 210 -0.41 11.18 15.36
C GLY A 210 -0.39 11.19 16.88
#